data_AF-A0A9P6VPA8-F1
#
_entry.id   AF-A0A9P6VPA8-F1
#
_cell.length_a   1.000
_cell.length_b   1.000
_cell.length_c   1.000
_cell.angle_alpha   90.00
_cell.angle_beta   90.00
_cell.angle_gamma   90.00
#
_symmetry.space_group_name_H-M   'P 1'
#
loop_
_entity.id
_entity.type
_entity.pdbx_description
1 polymer ?
#
loop_
_entity_poly.entity_id
_entity_poly.type
_entity_poly.pdbx_seq_one_letter_code
_entity_poly.pdbx_strand_id
1 'polypeptide(L)'
;MRILIRRLQEIDAYRGLIPIEKAVAALGEEFARNSRMYLGEHGHMLTFPIGKGMTMNVVAFRTKADGKWEYERWVLPMNKEDMFNDFEGWGESVQKILSLMDKTDVWPLFDHPPASTYYSGNLAMLGDAAHASTPH
;
A
#
# COMPACT_ATOMS: atom_id res chain seq x y z
N MET A 1 13.31 6.86 -27.52
CA MET A 1 12.50 5.64 -27.40
C MET A 1 11.95 5.58 -25.97
N ARG A 2 10.72 6.06 -25.73
CA ARG A 2 10.08 6.00 -24.39
C ARG A 2 9.33 4.67 -24.31
N ILE A 3 9.96 3.64 -23.74
CA ILE A 3 9.27 2.40 -23.35
C ILE A 3 8.91 2.58 -21.88
N LEU A 4 7.73 3.14 -21.61
CA LEU A 4 7.13 3.05 -20.29
C LEU A 4 5.62 2.84 -20.48
N ILE A 5 5.25 1.65 -20.95
CA ILE A 5 3.84 1.22 -20.97
C ILE A 5 3.55 0.65 -19.58
N ARG A 6 3.36 1.54 -18.60
CA ARG A 6 2.82 1.17 -17.28
C ARG A 6 1.40 1.68 -17.21
N ARG A 7 0.48 0.86 -16.73
CA ARG A 7 -0.90 1.27 -16.50
C ARG A 7 -1.04 1.65 -15.03
N LEU A 8 -1.42 2.90 -14.79
CA LEU A 8 -1.79 3.38 -13.47
C LEU A 8 -3.07 2.64 -13.04
N GLN A 9 -3.06 2.15 -11.81
CA GLN A 9 -4.24 1.61 -11.16
C GLN A 9 -4.94 2.72 -10.40
N GLU A 10 -6.24 2.57 -10.19
CA GLU A 10 -7.05 3.49 -9.38
C GLU A 10 -6.77 3.32 -7.87
N ILE A 11 -5.60 2.79 -7.49
CA ILE A 11 -5.28 2.39 -6.12
C ILE A 11 -4.00 3.05 -5.66
N ASP A 12 -4.08 3.70 -4.50
CA ASP A 12 -2.94 4.23 -3.77
C ASP A 12 -2.74 3.49 -2.46
N ALA A 13 -1.49 3.39 -2.00
CA ALA A 13 -1.13 2.78 -0.72
C ALA A 13 -0.42 3.79 0.20
N TYR A 14 -1.02 4.05 1.36
CA TYR A 14 -0.33 4.66 2.49
C TYR A 14 0.56 3.64 3.18
N ARG A 15 1.82 3.99 3.43
CA ARG A 15 2.79 3.11 4.10
C ARG A 15 3.31 3.75 5.36
N GLY A 16 3.32 3.00 6.46
CA GLY A 16 3.81 3.47 7.74
C GLY A 16 4.38 2.38 8.63
N LEU A 17 5.16 2.81 9.62
CA LEU A 17 5.77 1.95 10.63
C LEU A 17 5.37 2.44 12.02
N ILE A 18 4.96 1.51 12.88
CA ILE A 18 4.54 1.79 14.24
C ILE A 18 5.38 0.93 15.20
N PRO A 19 6.02 1.51 16.24
CA PRO A 19 6.67 0.72 17.30
C PRO A 19 5.68 -0.27 17.92
N ILE A 20 6.07 -1.53 18.09
CA ILE A 20 5.13 -2.59 18.47
C ILE A 20 4.46 -2.31 19.80
N GLU A 21 5.15 -1.66 20.74
CA GLU A 21 4.63 -1.32 22.07
C GLU A 21 3.46 -0.34 21.97
N LYS A 22 3.52 0.64 21.05
CA LYS A 22 2.40 1.56 20.78
C LYS A 22 1.23 0.84 20.14
N ALA A 23 1.50 -0.08 19.20
CA ALA A 23 0.47 -0.87 18.56
C ALA A 23 -0.24 -1.79 19.57
N VAL A 24 0.50 -2.47 20.46
CA VAL A 24 -0.05 -3.31 21.53
C VAL A 24 -0.91 -2.49 22.49
N ALA A 25 -0.45 -1.29 22.89
CA ALA A 25 -1.23 -0.42 23.76
C ALA A 25 -2.56 0.02 23.13
N ALA A 26 -2.61 0.20 21.81
CA ALA A 26 -3.82 0.63 21.11
C ALA A 26 -4.75 -0.54 20.73
N LEU A 27 -4.21 -1.68 20.31
CA LEU A 27 -4.94 -2.76 19.65
C LEU A 27 -5.00 -4.06 20.47
N GLY A 28 -4.15 -4.20 21.49
CA GLY A 28 -3.92 -5.46 22.20
C GLY A 28 -2.89 -6.36 21.52
N GLU A 29 -2.38 -7.33 22.29
CA GLU A 29 -1.27 -8.21 21.91
C GLU A 29 -1.56 -8.99 20.62
N GLU A 30 -2.75 -9.59 20.52
CA GLU A 30 -3.13 -10.47 19.43
C GLU A 30 -3.26 -9.74 18.08
N PHE A 31 -3.70 -8.48 18.09
CA PHE A 31 -3.90 -7.70 16.87
C PHE A 31 -2.61 -7.02 16.42
N ALA A 32 -1.80 -6.54 17.37
CA ALA A 32 -0.53 -5.88 17.05
C ALA A 32 0.55 -6.87 16.57
N ARG A 33 0.62 -8.09 17.14
CA ARG A 33 1.71 -9.05 16.87
C ARG A 33 1.41 -10.09 15.80
N ASN A 34 0.25 -10.06 15.16
CA ASN A 34 -0.09 -10.96 14.07
C ASN A 34 -0.28 -10.20 12.77
N SER A 35 -0.19 -10.92 11.65
CA SER A 35 -0.57 -10.36 10.36
C SER A 35 -2.08 -10.24 10.28
N ARG A 36 -2.59 -9.09 9.86
CA ARG A 36 -4.02 -8.81 9.71
C ARG A 36 -4.29 -8.18 8.35
N MET A 37 -5.48 -8.47 7.83
CA MET A 37 -6.08 -7.79 6.70
C MET A 37 -7.44 -7.26 7.14
N TYR A 38 -7.60 -5.94 7.13
CA TYR A 38 -8.86 -5.26 7.38
C TYR A 38 -9.49 -4.95 6.02
N LEU A 39 -10.71 -5.43 5.80
CA LEU A 39 -11.44 -5.26 4.55
C LEU A 39 -12.58 -4.27 4.76
N GLY A 40 -12.78 -3.38 3.80
CA GLY A 40 -13.84 -2.39 3.81
C GLY A 40 -14.20 -1.95 2.40
N GLU A 41 -15.23 -1.12 2.30
CA GLU A 41 -15.62 -0.56 1.02
C GLU A 41 -14.50 0.35 0.48
N HIS A 42 -14.18 0.22 -0.81
CA HIS A 42 -13.17 1.02 -1.50
C HIS A 42 -11.75 0.99 -0.90
N GLY A 43 -11.39 -0.02 -0.10
CA GLY A 43 -10.05 -0.12 0.46
C GLY A 43 -9.78 -1.42 1.22
N HIS A 44 -8.52 -1.61 1.60
CA HIS A 44 -8.09 -2.64 2.55
C HIS A 44 -6.82 -2.20 3.26
N MET A 45 -6.59 -2.68 4.48
CA MET A 45 -5.38 -2.40 5.24
C MET A 45 -4.70 -3.70 5.66
N LEU A 46 -3.40 -3.79 5.43
CA LEU A 46 -2.53 -4.84 5.90
C LEU A 46 -1.70 -4.34 7.09
N THR A 47 -1.62 -5.14 8.15
CA THR A 47 -0.63 -4.96 9.21
C THR A 47 0.14 -6.25 9.43
N PHE A 48 1.43 -6.15 9.72
CA PHE A 48 2.25 -7.31 10.11
C PHE A 48 3.52 -6.90 10.86
N PRO A 49 4.00 -7.71 11.82
CA PRO A 49 5.24 -7.44 12.53
C PRO A 49 6.48 -7.66 11.64
N ILE A 50 7.45 -6.76 11.75
CA ILE A 50 8.78 -6.84 11.13
C ILE A 50 9.87 -6.62 12.19
N GLY A 51 11.14 -6.76 11.79
CA GLY A 51 12.27 -6.43 12.67
C GLY A 51 12.28 -7.23 13.97
N LYS A 52 12.08 -8.55 13.88
CA LYS A 52 11.92 -9.47 15.03
C LYS A 52 10.72 -9.17 15.94
N GLY A 53 9.66 -8.57 15.37
CA GLY A 53 8.44 -8.26 16.11
C GLY A 53 8.49 -6.98 16.92
N MET A 54 9.45 -6.10 16.64
CA MET A 54 9.62 -4.81 17.32
C MET A 54 8.90 -3.66 16.61
N THR A 55 8.41 -3.88 15.38
CA THR A 55 7.74 -2.84 14.59
C THR A 55 6.58 -3.46 13.82
N MET A 56 5.42 -2.82 13.85
CA MET A 56 4.30 -3.14 12.98
C MET A 56 4.43 -2.35 11.68
N ASN A 57 4.55 -3.06 10.56
CA ASN A 57 4.42 -2.48 9.23
C ASN A 57 2.95 -2.34 8.87
N VAL A 58 2.56 -1.19 8.30
CA VAL A 58 1.20 -0.89 7.86
C VAL A 58 1.21 -0.54 6.38
N VAL A 59 0.30 -1.13 5.62
CA VAL A 59 -0.01 -0.74 4.24
C VAL A 59 -1.52 -0.57 4.12
N ALA A 60 -1.98 0.65 3.90
CA ALA A 60 -3.40 0.97 3.78
C ALA A 60 -3.71 1.38 2.34
N PHE A 61 -4.46 0.54 1.63
CA PHE A 61 -4.86 0.75 0.24
C PHE A 61 -6.20 1.43 0.18
N ARG A 62 -6.30 2.47 -0.67
CA ARG A 62 -7.56 3.12 -1.05
C ARG A 62 -7.76 3.02 -2.56
N THR A 63 -9.00 2.86 -2.99
CA THR A 63 -9.39 2.99 -4.39
C THR A 63 -9.93 4.40 -4.63
N LYS A 64 -9.31 5.16 -5.54
CA LYS A 64 -9.75 6.50 -5.93
C LYS A 64 -10.73 6.42 -7.10
N ALA A 65 -11.93 6.96 -6.91
CA ALA A 65 -12.97 6.97 -7.94
C ALA A 65 -12.57 7.74 -9.23
N ASP A 66 -11.64 8.69 -9.14
CA ASP A 66 -11.15 9.44 -10.31
C ASP A 66 -10.01 8.74 -11.06
N GLY A 67 -9.42 7.69 -10.48
CA GLY A 67 -8.31 6.92 -11.04
C GLY A 67 -7.03 7.70 -11.35
N LYS A 68 -6.91 8.95 -10.89
CA LYS A 68 -5.85 9.86 -11.33
C LYS A 68 -4.72 9.99 -10.32
N TRP A 69 -3.51 9.91 -10.85
CA TRP A 69 -2.28 10.31 -10.18
C TRP A 69 -1.73 11.55 -10.89
N GLU A 70 -1.97 12.72 -10.32
CA GLU A 70 -1.67 14.01 -10.97
C GLU A 70 -0.24 14.50 -10.71
N TYR A 71 0.57 13.71 -10.01
CA TYR A 71 1.91 14.07 -9.61
C TYR A 71 2.97 13.40 -10.48
N GLU A 72 4.03 14.13 -10.85
CA GLU A 72 5.16 13.54 -11.56
C GLU A 72 5.96 12.55 -10.70
N ARG A 73 5.95 12.75 -9.38
CA ARG A 73 6.61 11.87 -8.40
C ARG A 73 5.72 10.69 -8.05
N TRP A 74 6.31 9.50 -7.90
CA TRP A 74 5.60 8.28 -7.50
C TRP A 74 5.50 8.11 -5.99
N VAL A 75 6.27 8.85 -5.21
CA VAL A 75 6.21 8.78 -3.75
C VAL A 75 6.02 10.20 -3.27
N LEU A 76 4.94 10.42 -2.54
CA LEU A 76 4.64 11.70 -1.93
C LEU A 76 4.59 11.52 -0.42
N PRO A 77 5.04 12.54 0.34
CA PRO A 77 4.74 12.58 1.76
C PRO A 77 3.22 12.59 1.93
N MET A 78 2.72 11.75 2.82
CA MET A 78 1.30 11.70 3.13
C MET A 78 0.88 12.91 3.96
N ASN A 79 -0.35 13.36 3.73
CA ASN A 79 -1.09 14.23 4.63
C ASN A 79 -1.98 13.36 5.54
N LYS A 80 -1.84 13.53 6.85
CA LYS A 80 -2.56 12.71 7.84
C LYS A 80 -4.07 12.92 7.75
N GLU A 81 -4.51 14.15 7.47
CA GLU A 81 -5.93 14.48 7.31
C GLU A 81 -6.55 13.75 6.11
N ASP A 82 -5.87 13.76 4.95
CA ASP A 82 -6.32 13.05 3.74
C ASP A 82 -6.45 11.54 4.02
N MET A 83 -5.47 10.95 4.71
CA MET A 83 -5.52 9.54 5.08
C MET A 83 -6.69 9.23 6.02
N PHE A 84 -7.02 10.11 6.97
CA PHE A 84 -8.20 9.89 7.82
C PHE A 84 -9.52 10.01 7.04
N ASN A 85 -9.61 10.95 6.11
CA ASN A 85 -10.78 11.13 5.26
C ASN A 85 -11.01 9.92 4.35
N ASP A 86 -9.95 9.34 3.79
CA ASP A 86 -10.08 8.15 2.92
C ASP A 86 -10.58 6.90 3.65
N PHE A 87 -10.35 6.83 4.96
CA PHE A 87 -10.77 5.74 5.82
C PHE A 87 -11.87 6.18 6.79
N GLU A 88 -12.62 7.23 6.45
CA GLU A 88 -13.77 7.67 7.23
C GLU A 88 -14.79 6.52 7.37
N GLY A 89 -15.36 6.35 8.56
CA GLY A 89 -16.34 5.29 8.83
C GLY A 89 -15.76 3.89 9.04
N TRP A 90 -14.44 3.69 8.86
CA TRP A 90 -13.79 2.42 9.19
C TRP A 90 -13.74 2.17 10.70
N GLY A 91 -13.72 0.89 11.09
CA GLY A 91 -13.79 0.48 12.50
C GLY A 91 -12.63 0.99 13.37
N GLU A 92 -12.86 0.98 14.68
CA GLU A 92 -11.97 1.58 15.69
C GLU A 92 -10.51 1.12 15.60
N SER A 93 -10.26 -0.16 15.26
CA SER A 93 -8.90 -0.68 15.09
C SER A 93 -8.14 0.05 13.98
N VAL A 94 -8.79 0.30 12.84
CA VAL A 94 -8.19 1.04 11.73
C VAL A 94 -7.93 2.47 12.14
N GLN A 95 -8.90 3.16 12.75
CA GLN A 95 -8.72 4.54 13.23
C GLN A 95 -7.54 4.68 14.20
N LYS A 96 -7.39 3.72 15.12
CA LYS A 96 -6.25 3.66 16.04
C LYS A 96 -4.92 3.49 15.30
N ILE A 97 -4.84 2.59 14.33
CA ILE A 97 -3.63 2.39 13.51
C ILE A 97 -3.25 3.68 12.78
N LEU A 98 -4.22 4.30 12.10
CA LEU A 98 -4.04 5.56 11.36
C LEU A 98 -3.52 6.68 12.27
N SER A 99 -4.01 6.77 13.50
CA SER A 99 -3.56 7.79 14.47
C SER A 99 -2.09 7.65 14.88
N LEU A 100 -1.54 6.43 14.83
CA LEU A 100 -0.15 6.13 15.20
C LEU A 100 0.83 6.28 14.04
N MET A 101 0.35 6.52 12.83
CA MET A 101 1.17 6.76 11.63
C MET A 101 1.62 8.23 11.59
N ASP A 102 2.94 8.47 11.70
CA ASP A 102 3.52 9.82 11.77
C ASP A 102 4.41 10.20 10.58
N LYS A 103 5.18 9.24 10.04
CA LYS A 103 6.02 9.42 8.84
C LYS A 103 5.63 8.40 7.80
N THR A 104 4.92 8.86 6.80
CA THR A 104 4.27 7.96 5.85
C THR A 104 4.34 8.56 4.48
N ASP A 105 4.40 7.66 3.52
CA ASP A 105 4.39 7.97 2.11
C ASP A 105 3.13 7.39 1.49
N VAL A 106 2.63 8.04 0.44
CA VAL A 106 1.58 7.50 -0.43
C VAL A 106 2.18 7.11 -1.77
N TRP A 107 1.81 5.90 -2.22
CA TRP A 107 2.36 5.23 -3.39
C TRP A 107 1.22 4.85 -4.34
N PRO A 108 1.19 5.37 -5.58
CA PRO A 108 0.30 4.86 -6.60
C PRO A 108 0.76 3.46 -7.02
N LEU A 109 -0.21 2.61 -7.34
CA LEU A 109 0.08 1.29 -7.88
C LEU A 109 0.07 1.31 -9.40
N PHE A 110 1.01 0.57 -9.98
CA PHE A 110 1.11 0.37 -11.42
C PHE A 110 1.21 -1.12 -11.70
N ASP A 111 0.67 -1.53 -12.85
CA ASP A 111 0.94 -2.84 -13.42
C ASP A 111 1.45 -2.72 -14.85
N HIS A 112 2.01 -3.82 -15.34
CA HIS A 112 2.36 -3.98 -16.74
C HIS A 112 1.22 -4.72 -17.45
N PRO A 113 0.62 -4.17 -18.52
CA PRO A 113 -0.34 -4.90 -19.32
C PRO A 113 0.26 -6.22 -19.83
N PRO A 114 -0.49 -7.33 -19.89
CA PRO A 114 0.05 -8.60 -20.37
C PRO A 114 0.68 -8.45 -21.76
N ALA A 115 1.94 -8.89 -21.90
CA ALA A 115 2.58 -8.91 -23.21
C ALA A 115 2.13 -10.14 -24.01
N SER A 116 2.09 -10.03 -25.34
CA SER A 116 1.75 -11.16 -26.21
C SER A 116 2.82 -12.26 -26.23
N THR A 117 4.07 -11.91 -25.92
CA THR A 117 5.20 -12.82 -25.71
C THR A 117 6.20 -12.20 -24.75
N TYR A 118 7.01 -13.04 -24.09
CA TYR A 118 8.08 -12.62 -23.18
C TYR A 118 9.50 -12.93 -23.70
N TYR A 119 9.63 -13.38 -24.95
CA TYR A 119 10.93 -13.68 -25.54
C TYR A 119 10.95 -13.40 -27.05
N SER A 120 12.16 -13.23 -27.59
CA SER A 120 12.44 -13.15 -29.02
C SER A 120 13.89 -13.60 -29.30
N GLY A 121 14.06 -14.65 -30.10
CA GLY A 121 15.36 -15.27 -30.34
C GLY A 121 16.02 -15.71 -29.03
N ASN A 122 17.23 -15.21 -28.77
CA ASN A 122 18.01 -15.50 -27.56
C ASN A 122 17.80 -14.47 -26.43
N LEU A 123 16.78 -13.61 -26.52
CA LEU A 123 16.43 -12.61 -25.51
C LEU A 123 15.11 -12.99 -24.82
N ALA A 124 15.09 -12.94 -23.49
CA ALA A 124 13.90 -13.16 -22.68
C ALA A 124 13.73 -12.04 -21.65
N MET A 125 12.48 -11.70 -21.35
CA MET A 125 12.08 -10.77 -20.28
C MET A 125 11.63 -11.57 -19.05
N LEU A 126 12.01 -11.11 -17.86
CA LEU A 126 11.71 -11.76 -16.59
C LEU A 126 11.34 -10.71 -15.54
N GLY A 127 10.60 -11.14 -14.50
CA GLY A 127 10.22 -10.28 -13.38
C GLY A 127 9.32 -9.10 -13.81
N ASP A 128 9.47 -7.96 -13.16
CA ASP A 128 8.65 -6.76 -13.43
C ASP A 128 8.77 -6.24 -14.87
N ALA A 129 9.89 -6.50 -15.55
CA ALA A 129 10.06 -6.15 -16.95
C ALA A 129 9.13 -6.95 -17.89
N ALA A 130 8.71 -8.14 -17.46
CA ALA A 130 7.75 -8.98 -18.19
C ALA A 130 6.33 -8.78 -17.67
N HIS A 131 6.13 -8.80 -16.35
CA HIS A 131 4.81 -9.02 -15.76
C HIS A 131 4.65 -8.34 -14.39
N ALA A 132 5.05 -7.06 -14.26
CA ALA A 132 4.79 -6.30 -13.04
C ALA A 132 3.28 -6.32 -12.69
N SER A 133 2.95 -6.59 -11.43
CA SER A 133 1.58 -6.64 -10.92
C SER A 133 1.42 -5.72 -9.70
N THR A 134 0.17 -5.49 -9.29
CA THR A 134 -0.09 -4.94 -7.96
C THR A 134 0.20 -5.99 -6.88
N PRO A 135 0.52 -5.58 -5.64
CA PRO A 135 0.94 -6.48 -4.56
C PRO A 135 -0.21 -6.84 -3.59
N HIS A 136 -1.42 -7.12 -4.12
CA HIS A 136 -2.57 -7.51 -3.29
C HIS A 136 -2.45 -8.91 -2.70
#